data_AF-A0A8T1SRA5-F1
#
_entry.id   AF-A0A8T1SRA5-F1
#
_cell.length_a   1.000
_cell.length_b   1.000
_cell.length_c   1.000
_cell.angle_alpha   90.00
_cell.angle_beta   90.00
_cell.angle_gamma   90.00
#
_symmetry.space_group_name_H-M   'P 1'
#
loop_
_entity.id
_entity.type
_entity.pdbx_description
1 polymer ?
#
loop_
_entity_poly.entity_id
_entity_poly.type
_entity_poly.pdbx_seq_one_letter_code
_entity_poly.pdbx_strand_id
1 'polypeptide(L)'
;RKRSLGSSGTEHICIGEEEGQNCGGLVQGPNGTIESPGFPHGYPNYANCTWIIITGERNRIQLSFHTFALEEDFDILSIYDGQPQQGNLKVRLSGFQLPSSIVSTGSILTLCFTTDFAVSAQGFKAIYEVLPSHTCGNPGEIPKGVLHGSRFNIGDKIRYSCISGYILEGHAMLTCIVSPGNGASWDFPAPFCRAEGACGGTLRGTSGTISSP
;
A
#
# COMPACT_ATOMS: atom_id res chain seq x y z
N ARG A 1 39.02 -35.62 0.99
CA ARG A 1 37.85 -35.08 1.75
C ARG A 1 37.93 -33.56 1.77
N LYS A 2 37.42 -32.88 0.74
CA LYS A 2 37.23 -31.41 0.77
C LYS A 2 35.80 -31.14 1.22
N ARG A 3 35.65 -30.38 2.31
CA ARG A 3 34.38 -29.83 2.77
C ARG A 3 34.11 -28.57 1.94
N SER A 4 32.99 -28.51 1.22
CA SER A 4 32.46 -27.27 0.67
C SER A 4 31.39 -26.74 1.62
N LEU A 5 31.57 -25.48 2.00
CA LEU A 5 30.67 -24.69 2.85
C LEU A 5 29.30 -24.53 2.19
N GLY A 6 28.26 -24.57 3.02
CA GLY A 6 26.89 -24.24 2.61
C GLY A 6 26.80 -22.77 2.19
N SER A 7 26.28 -22.57 0.98
CA SER A 7 25.81 -21.26 0.52
C SER A 7 24.53 -20.93 1.28
N SER A 8 24.60 -19.95 2.16
CA SER A 8 23.43 -19.28 2.72
C SER A 8 22.88 -18.37 1.63
N GLY A 9 22.01 -18.92 0.77
CA GLY A 9 21.28 -18.15 -0.23
C GLY A 9 20.24 -17.27 0.45
N THR A 10 20.52 -15.98 0.60
CA THR A 10 19.48 -14.97 0.70
C THR A 10 18.81 -14.88 -0.66
N GLU A 11 17.72 -15.62 -0.88
CA GLU A 11 16.86 -15.42 -2.05
C GLU A 11 16.34 -13.98 -2.01
N HIS A 12 16.73 -13.18 -2.99
CA HIS A 12 16.15 -11.87 -3.18
C HIS A 12 14.79 -12.05 -3.83
N ILE A 13 13.73 -11.82 -3.06
CA ILE A 13 12.33 -12.22 -3.32
C ILE A 13 11.73 -11.58 -4.60
N CYS A 14 12.43 -10.63 -5.22
CA CYS A 14 12.04 -9.97 -6.46
C CYS A 14 13.16 -9.92 -7.51
N ILE A 15 14.31 -10.53 -7.26
CA ILE A 15 15.40 -10.64 -8.24
C ILE A 15 15.38 -12.08 -8.76
N GLY A 16 14.32 -12.41 -9.49
CA GLY A 16 14.26 -13.65 -10.24
C GLY A 16 15.17 -13.53 -11.45
N GLU A 17 16.24 -14.32 -11.50
CA GLU A 17 16.85 -14.73 -12.76
C GLU A 17 15.89 -15.73 -13.40
N GLU A 18 14.97 -15.29 -14.27
CA GLU A 18 14.43 -16.02 -15.43
C GLU A 18 13.48 -15.09 -16.23
N GLU A 19 13.30 -15.40 -17.51
CA GLU A 19 12.83 -14.63 -18.68
C GLU A 19 11.60 -13.69 -18.54
N GLY A 20 11.65 -12.72 -17.61
CA GLY A 20 10.70 -11.60 -17.54
C GLY A 20 11.24 -10.32 -18.17
N GLN A 21 10.35 -9.43 -18.62
CA GLN A 21 10.77 -8.09 -19.02
C GLN A 21 11.12 -7.29 -17.78
N ASN A 22 12.42 -7.23 -17.46
CA ASN A 22 12.93 -6.53 -16.28
C ASN A 22 12.71 -5.02 -16.41
N CYS A 23 12.14 -4.42 -15.37
CA CYS A 23 11.77 -3.00 -15.33
C CYS A 23 12.02 -2.40 -13.94
N GLY A 24 11.86 -1.08 -13.85
CA GLY A 24 12.05 -0.33 -12.62
C GLY A 24 13.43 0.33 -12.51
N GLY A 25 14.01 0.31 -11.32
CA GLY A 25 15.31 0.91 -11.03
C GLY A 25 15.36 1.71 -9.74
N LEU A 26 16.48 2.40 -9.53
CA LEU A 26 16.69 3.29 -8.40
C LEU A 26 15.97 4.63 -8.65
N VAL A 27 15.18 5.05 -7.66
CA VAL A 27 14.42 6.29 -7.69
C VAL A 27 14.86 7.18 -6.54
N GLN A 28 15.20 8.43 -6.85
CA GLN A 28 15.74 9.40 -5.90
C GLN A 28 15.08 10.77 -6.11
N GLY A 29 15.05 11.57 -5.05
CA GLY A 29 14.51 12.92 -5.07
C GLY A 29 13.44 13.15 -4.01
N PRO A 30 12.97 14.40 -3.84
CA PRO A 30 11.99 14.77 -2.83
C PRO A 30 10.58 14.23 -3.12
N ASN A 31 10.28 13.91 -4.38
CA ASN A 31 9.05 13.27 -4.82
C ASN A 31 9.28 12.65 -6.21
N GLY A 32 8.30 11.86 -6.67
CA GLY A 32 8.29 11.33 -8.02
C GLY A 32 7.09 10.44 -8.29
N THR A 33 6.96 10.00 -9.53
CA THR A 33 5.86 9.14 -10.00
C THR A 33 6.40 7.78 -10.41
N ILE A 34 5.71 6.72 -10.01
CA ILE A 34 5.97 5.34 -10.40
C ILE A 34 4.73 4.81 -11.10
N GLU A 35 4.91 4.30 -12.32
CA GLU A 35 3.86 3.74 -13.14
C GLU A 35 4.25 2.31 -13.54
N SER A 36 3.27 1.42 -13.61
CA SER A 36 3.47 0.11 -14.23
C SER A 36 3.88 0.28 -15.70
N PRO A 37 4.70 -0.64 -16.27
CA PRO A 37 5.03 -0.56 -17.69
C PRO A 37 3.77 -0.53 -18.56
N GLY A 38 3.77 0.26 -19.63
CA GLY A 38 2.63 0.35 -20.54
C GLY A 38 1.40 1.11 -20.00
N PHE A 39 1.45 1.66 -18.78
CA PHE A 39 0.38 2.51 -18.25
C PHE A 39 0.08 3.69 -19.20
N PRO A 40 -1.20 4.07 -19.45
CA PRO A 40 -2.44 3.47 -18.92
C PRO A 40 -3.05 2.39 -19.84
N HIS A 41 -2.31 1.91 -20.84
CA HIS A 41 -2.82 1.01 -21.88
C HIS A 41 -2.78 -0.47 -21.50
N GLY A 42 -1.99 -0.82 -20.48
CA GLY A 42 -1.93 -2.14 -19.89
C GLY A 42 -0.50 -2.62 -19.71
N TYR A 43 -0.25 -3.35 -18.62
CA TYR A 43 1.08 -3.91 -18.35
C TYR A 43 1.35 -5.19 -19.14
N PRO A 44 2.62 -5.49 -19.49
CA PRO A 44 2.95 -6.75 -20.15
C PRO A 44 2.86 -7.92 -19.18
N ASN A 45 2.54 -9.11 -19.71
CA ASN A 45 2.65 -10.37 -18.97
C ASN A 45 4.13 -10.67 -18.70
N TYR A 46 4.40 -11.49 -17.68
CA TYR A 46 5.76 -11.80 -17.20
C TYR A 46 6.60 -10.55 -16.86
N ALA A 47 5.97 -9.44 -16.47
CA ALA A 47 6.67 -8.29 -15.96
C ALA A 47 7.33 -8.65 -14.63
N ASN A 48 8.58 -8.21 -14.47
CA ASN A 48 9.28 -8.27 -13.19
C ASN A 48 9.94 -6.91 -12.94
N CYS A 49 9.18 -6.01 -12.33
CA CYS A 49 9.65 -4.66 -12.05
C CYS A 49 10.05 -4.51 -10.58
N THR A 50 11.22 -3.93 -10.33
CA THR A 50 11.62 -3.54 -8.98
C THR A 50 12.01 -2.06 -8.96
N TRP A 51 11.29 -1.24 -8.19
CA TRP A 51 11.66 0.14 -7.90
C TRP A 51 12.17 0.24 -6.46
N ILE A 52 13.35 0.83 -6.28
CA ILE A 52 13.90 1.13 -4.97
C ILE A 52 13.91 2.63 -4.79
N ILE A 53 13.09 3.14 -3.88
CA ILE A 53 13.02 4.56 -3.56
C ILE A 53 13.96 4.83 -2.39
N ILE A 54 14.90 5.76 -2.56
CA ILE A 54 15.86 6.15 -1.51
C ILE A 54 15.77 7.65 -1.25
N THR A 55 15.62 8.02 0.02
CA THR A 55 15.68 9.41 0.49
C THR A 55 16.83 9.63 1.49
N GLY A 56 17.01 10.89 1.92
CA GLY A 56 17.98 11.26 2.93
C GLY A 56 17.72 10.61 4.29
N GLU A 57 18.78 10.50 5.10
CA GLU A 57 18.71 9.90 6.42
C GLU A 57 17.65 10.58 7.31
N ARG A 58 16.96 9.79 8.13
CA ARG A 58 15.88 10.23 9.05
C ARG A 58 14.60 10.75 8.37
N ASN A 59 14.55 10.78 7.05
CA ASN A 59 13.29 10.95 6.32
C ASN A 59 12.63 9.60 6.08
N ARG A 60 11.32 9.65 5.85
CA ARG A 60 10.50 8.53 5.42
C ARG A 60 9.94 8.80 4.04
N ILE A 61 9.19 7.85 3.52
CA ILE A 61 8.60 7.90 2.19
C ILE A 61 7.11 7.62 2.34
N GLN A 62 6.28 8.54 1.85
CA GLN A 62 4.86 8.31 1.69
C GLN A 62 4.59 7.95 0.22
N LEU A 63 3.91 6.83 -0.01
CA LEU A 63 3.45 6.36 -1.31
C LEU A 63 1.92 6.47 -1.38
N SER A 64 1.41 7.15 -2.40
CA SER A 64 -0.04 7.36 -2.60
C SER A 64 -0.45 6.92 -4.00
N PHE A 65 -1.46 6.05 -4.08
CA PHE A 65 -1.98 5.54 -5.35
C PHE A 65 -3.04 6.48 -5.92
N HIS A 66 -2.95 6.73 -7.23
CA HIS A 66 -3.94 7.50 -7.99
C HIS A 66 -4.76 6.61 -8.93
N THR A 67 -4.17 5.50 -9.37
CA THR A 67 -4.82 4.49 -10.20
C THR A 67 -4.28 3.13 -9.80
N PHE A 68 -5.16 2.13 -9.73
CA PHE A 68 -4.81 0.77 -9.37
C PHE A 68 -5.80 -0.21 -9.98
N ALA A 69 -5.34 -1.03 -10.91
CA ALA A 69 -6.11 -2.08 -11.57
C ALA A 69 -5.14 -3.17 -12.02
N LEU A 70 -5.07 -4.25 -11.25
CA LEU A 70 -4.29 -5.46 -11.52
C LEU A 70 -5.24 -6.66 -11.62
N GLU A 71 -4.79 -7.77 -12.22
CA GLU A 71 -5.47 -9.04 -12.07
C GLU A 71 -5.53 -9.43 -10.58
N GLU A 72 -6.70 -9.84 -10.11
CA GLU A 72 -6.91 -10.19 -8.72
C GLU A 72 -6.21 -11.51 -8.38
N ASP A 73 -5.43 -11.52 -7.31
CA ASP A 73 -4.65 -12.66 -6.78
C ASP A 73 -3.52 -13.23 -7.65
N PHE A 74 -3.43 -12.89 -8.93
CA PHE A 74 -2.38 -13.38 -9.85
C PHE A 74 -1.26 -12.35 -10.08
N ASP A 75 -1.63 -11.10 -10.34
CA ASP A 75 -0.68 -10.00 -10.54
C ASP A 75 -0.51 -9.19 -9.26
N ILE A 76 0.72 -9.15 -8.76
CA ILE A 76 0.97 -8.68 -7.39
C ILE A 76 1.93 -7.50 -7.38
N LEU A 77 1.49 -6.41 -6.75
CA LEU A 77 2.38 -5.36 -6.27
C LEU A 77 2.71 -5.61 -4.80
N SER A 78 3.94 -6.04 -4.53
CA SER A 78 4.50 -6.21 -3.19
C SER A 78 5.29 -4.96 -2.77
N ILE A 79 5.06 -4.49 -1.54
CA ILE A 79 5.72 -3.30 -1.01
C ILE A 79 6.49 -3.68 0.25
N TYR A 80 7.79 -3.35 0.26
CA TYR A 80 8.72 -3.65 1.34
C TYR A 80 9.18 -2.38 2.03
N ASP A 81 9.21 -2.41 3.36
CA ASP A 81 9.69 -1.31 4.21
C ASP A 81 11.22 -1.42 4.38
N GLY A 82 11.94 -1.05 3.31
CA GLY A 82 13.39 -1.18 3.21
C GLY A 82 13.82 -1.93 1.96
N GLN A 83 14.97 -2.62 2.03
CA GLN A 83 15.42 -3.54 0.98
C GLN A 83 14.46 -4.75 0.86
N PRO A 84 14.27 -5.35 -0.33
CA PRO A 84 13.29 -6.41 -0.51
C PRO A 84 13.71 -7.70 0.20
N GLN A 85 13.14 -7.95 1.38
CA GLN A 85 13.37 -9.13 2.21
C GLN A 85 12.05 -9.65 2.79
N GLN A 86 11.95 -10.94 3.14
CA GLN A 86 10.67 -11.50 3.58
C GLN A 86 10.18 -10.84 4.87
N GLY A 87 11.12 -10.51 5.77
CA GLY A 87 10.82 -9.97 7.09
C GLY A 87 10.32 -8.52 7.11
N ASN A 88 10.40 -7.79 5.99
CA ASN A 88 9.94 -6.40 5.91
C ASN A 88 8.89 -6.17 4.80
N LEU A 89 8.24 -7.24 4.32
CA LEU A 89 7.06 -7.14 3.49
C LEU A 89 5.96 -6.40 4.26
N LYS A 90 5.53 -5.26 3.73
CA LYS A 90 4.54 -4.39 4.37
C LYS A 90 3.13 -4.69 3.88
N VAL A 91 2.95 -4.89 2.58
CA VAL A 91 1.66 -5.24 1.97
C VAL A 91 1.83 -5.90 0.61
N ARG A 92 0.85 -6.73 0.23
CA ARG A 92 0.64 -7.26 -1.12
C ARG A 92 -0.68 -6.72 -1.65
N LEU A 93 -0.69 -6.22 -2.88
CA LEU A 93 -1.83 -5.56 -3.50
C LEU A 93 -2.13 -6.21 -4.85
N SER A 94 -3.42 -6.41 -5.13
CA SER A 94 -3.98 -6.98 -6.37
C SER A 94 -5.42 -6.46 -6.56
N GLY A 95 -6.02 -6.73 -7.73
CA GLY A 95 -7.39 -6.33 -8.04
C GLY A 95 -7.55 -4.83 -8.33
N PHE A 96 -8.75 -4.28 -8.07
CA PHE A 96 -9.18 -2.95 -8.54
C PHE A 96 -9.45 -1.94 -7.42
N GLN A 97 -9.30 -2.35 -6.16
CA GLN A 97 -9.51 -1.44 -5.04
C GLN A 97 -8.31 -0.50 -4.92
N LEU A 98 -8.55 0.80 -5.00
CA LEU A 98 -7.50 1.81 -4.79
C LEU A 98 -6.92 1.65 -3.37
N PRO A 99 -5.61 1.37 -3.22
CA PRO A 99 -4.99 1.18 -1.91
C PRO A 99 -4.86 2.48 -1.12
N SER A 100 -4.96 2.39 0.21
CA SER A 100 -4.63 3.51 1.11
C SER A 100 -3.16 3.90 0.99
N SER A 101 -2.84 5.14 1.36
CA SER A 101 -1.45 5.61 1.37
C SER A 101 -0.58 4.78 2.31
N ILE A 102 0.67 4.56 1.92
CA ILE A 102 1.63 3.74 2.67
C ILE A 102 2.81 4.61 3.08
N VAL A 103 3.14 4.58 4.36
CA VAL A 103 4.29 5.31 4.91
C VAL A 103 5.37 4.33 5.35
N SER A 104 6.58 4.45 4.80
CA SER A 104 7.75 3.68 5.24
C SER A 104 8.15 4.06 6.67
N THR A 105 8.88 3.19 7.35
CA THR A 105 9.48 3.48 8.65
C THR A 105 10.84 4.15 8.52
N GLY A 106 11.57 3.87 7.43
CA GLY A 106 12.89 4.43 7.14
C GLY A 106 12.99 5.12 5.78
N SER A 107 14.23 5.37 5.35
CA SER A 107 14.55 6.13 4.13
C SER A 107 14.57 5.30 2.85
N ILE A 108 14.19 4.02 2.92
CA ILE A 108 14.14 3.10 1.78
C ILE A 108 12.75 2.46 1.72
N LEU A 109 12.14 2.47 0.55
CA LEU A 109 10.89 1.77 0.26
C LEU A 109 11.04 1.06 -1.08
N THR A 110 10.74 -0.24 -1.14
CA THR A 110 10.88 -1.04 -2.36
C THR A 110 9.51 -1.50 -2.85
N LEU A 111 9.23 -1.27 -4.14
CA LEU A 111 8.05 -1.76 -4.84
C LEU A 111 8.49 -2.86 -5.79
N CYS A 112 7.78 -3.98 -5.77
CA CYS A 112 8.03 -5.14 -6.59
C CYS A 112 6.74 -5.56 -7.28
N PHE A 113 6.69 -5.43 -8.59
CA PHE A 113 5.53 -5.76 -9.40
C PHE A 113 5.85 -6.97 -10.28
N THR A 114 5.11 -8.05 -10.05
CA THR A 114 5.26 -9.31 -10.78
C THR A 114 3.92 -9.71 -11.39
N THR A 115 3.93 -10.10 -12.66
CA THR A 115 2.73 -10.54 -13.37
C THR A 115 2.86 -11.95 -13.89
N ASP A 116 1.74 -12.62 -14.14
CA ASP A 116 1.72 -13.98 -14.67
C ASP A 116 1.75 -14.00 -16.22
N PHE A 117 1.35 -15.12 -16.84
CA PHE A 117 1.40 -15.31 -18.29
C PHE A 117 0.22 -14.74 -19.08
N ALA A 118 -0.85 -14.31 -18.41
CA ALA A 118 -2.11 -13.90 -19.04
C ALA A 118 -2.69 -12.64 -18.37
N VAL A 119 -3.87 -12.23 -18.86
CA VAL A 119 -4.75 -11.21 -18.27
C VAL A 119 -4.05 -9.94 -17.76
N SER A 120 -4.02 -8.92 -18.62
CA SER A 120 -3.53 -7.59 -18.24
C SER A 120 -4.68 -6.63 -17.93
N ALA A 121 -4.42 -5.68 -17.03
CA ALA A 121 -5.29 -4.56 -16.71
C ALA A 121 -4.53 -3.23 -16.87
N GLN A 122 -5.20 -2.09 -16.61
CA GLN A 122 -4.62 -0.75 -16.78
C GLN A 122 -3.31 -0.53 -16.00
N GLY A 123 -3.10 -1.28 -14.91
CA GLY A 123 -1.92 -1.18 -14.07
C GLY A 123 -2.08 -0.17 -12.95
N PHE A 124 -0.98 0.43 -12.53
CA PHE A 124 -1.01 1.39 -11.41
C PHE A 124 -0.20 2.65 -11.70
N LYS A 125 -0.63 3.73 -11.05
CA LYS A 125 0.10 4.99 -10.94
C LYS A 125 0.17 5.38 -9.47
N ALA A 126 1.38 5.48 -8.94
CA ALA A 126 1.65 5.89 -7.58
C ALA A 126 2.59 7.11 -7.57
N ILE A 127 2.38 8.00 -6.60
CA ILE A 127 3.26 9.14 -6.35
C ILE A 127 3.91 8.92 -5.00
N TYR A 128 5.23 9.06 -4.94
CA TYR A 128 5.95 9.07 -3.68
C TYR A 128 6.39 10.48 -3.32
N GLU A 129 6.44 10.77 -2.03
CA GLU A 129 6.94 12.01 -1.47
C GLU A 129 7.81 11.71 -0.26
N VAL A 130 8.87 12.51 -0.11
CA VAL A 130 9.73 12.45 1.07
C VAL A 130 8.98 13.07 2.24
N LEU A 131 8.88 12.29 3.31
CA LEU A 131 8.15 12.62 4.51
C LEU A 131 9.12 12.93 5.66
N PRO A 132 9.26 14.20 6.09
CA PRO A 132 10.06 14.55 7.25
C PRO A 132 9.60 13.88 8.54
N SER A 133 10.51 13.75 9.51
CA SER A 133 10.24 13.05 10.78
C SER A 133 9.16 13.69 11.68
N HIS A 134 8.79 14.94 11.42
CA HIS A 134 7.80 15.68 12.23
C HIS A 134 6.37 15.60 11.69
N THR A 135 6.15 14.91 10.57
CA THR A 135 4.84 14.73 9.94
C THR A 135 4.49 13.26 9.83
N CYS A 136 3.24 12.92 10.12
CA CYS A 136 2.69 11.58 10.01
C CYS A 136 2.35 11.18 8.56
N GLY A 137 2.37 12.14 7.65
CA GLY A 137 1.91 11.95 6.28
C GLY A 137 0.39 12.03 6.17
N ASN A 138 -0.08 12.31 4.97
CA ASN A 138 -1.50 12.29 4.66
C ASN A 138 -1.97 10.81 4.65
N PRO A 139 -2.84 10.38 5.57
CA PRO A 139 -3.28 8.98 5.65
C PRO A 139 -4.19 8.53 4.51
N GLY A 140 -4.53 9.44 3.59
CA GLY A 140 -5.34 9.17 2.41
C GLY A 140 -6.84 9.23 2.70
N GLU A 141 -7.62 9.10 1.62
CA GLU A 141 -9.07 8.95 1.73
C GLU A 141 -9.42 7.47 1.87
N ILE A 142 -10.51 7.19 2.57
CA ILE A 142 -11.04 5.83 2.71
C ILE A 142 -12.26 5.68 1.78
N PRO A 143 -12.51 4.50 1.20
CA PRO A 143 -13.67 4.28 0.35
C PRO A 143 -14.96 4.66 1.07
N LYS A 144 -15.79 5.49 0.42
CA LYS A 144 -17.07 6.01 0.97
C LYS A 144 -16.91 6.84 2.24
N GLY A 145 -15.70 7.29 2.55
CA GLY A 145 -15.41 8.23 3.62
C GLY A 145 -14.95 9.59 3.12
N VAL A 146 -14.86 10.52 4.07
CA VAL A 146 -14.39 11.88 3.89
C VAL A 146 -13.38 12.16 5.00
N LEU A 147 -12.20 12.65 4.62
CA LEU A 147 -11.16 13.10 5.54
C LEU A 147 -11.33 14.59 5.82
N HIS A 148 -11.43 14.95 7.11
CA HIS A 148 -11.52 16.32 7.60
C HIS A 148 -10.20 16.73 8.25
N GLY A 149 -9.57 17.75 7.69
CA GLY A 149 -8.30 18.30 8.14
C GLY A 149 -7.21 18.21 7.07
N SER A 150 -6.25 19.13 7.12
CA SER A 150 -5.22 19.30 6.08
C SER A 150 -3.81 19.46 6.65
N ARG A 151 -3.65 19.28 7.96
CA ARG A 151 -2.36 19.34 8.64
C ARG A 151 -2.08 18.00 9.30
N PHE A 152 -0.84 17.56 9.17
CA PHE A 152 -0.42 16.20 9.52
C PHE A 152 0.85 16.20 10.37
N ASN A 153 1.19 17.33 11.01
CA ASN A 153 2.36 17.44 11.87
C ASN A 153 2.06 16.90 13.26
N ILE A 154 3.09 16.56 14.03
CA ILE A 154 2.95 16.12 15.42
C ILE A 154 2.04 17.07 16.20
N GLY A 155 1.03 16.52 16.87
CA GLY A 155 0.00 17.22 17.62
C GLY A 155 -1.26 17.57 16.84
N ASP A 156 -1.23 17.55 15.50
CA ASP A 156 -2.43 17.76 14.69
C ASP A 156 -3.42 16.59 14.83
N LYS A 157 -4.70 16.92 14.66
CA LYS A 157 -5.81 15.96 14.68
C LYS A 157 -6.61 16.07 13.40
N ILE A 158 -6.94 14.91 12.86
CA ILE A 158 -7.82 14.76 11.69
C ILE A 158 -9.04 13.93 12.06
N ARG A 159 -10.12 14.05 11.30
CA ARG A 159 -11.34 13.30 11.53
C ARG A 159 -11.84 12.63 10.26
N TYR A 160 -12.25 11.38 10.34
CA TYR A 160 -12.99 10.69 9.29
C TYR A 160 -14.49 10.72 9.56
N SER A 161 -15.26 10.76 8.49
CA SER A 161 -16.71 10.54 8.48
C SER A 161 -17.11 9.75 7.25
N CYS A 162 -18.22 9.02 7.29
CA CYS A 162 -18.77 8.36 6.10
C CYS A 162 -19.80 9.23 5.39
N ILE A 163 -19.97 8.99 4.09
CA ILE A 163 -21.10 9.55 3.33
C ILE A 163 -22.43 8.93 3.81
N SER A 164 -23.55 9.54 3.42
CA SER A 164 -24.89 9.05 3.78
C SER A 164 -25.10 7.59 3.37
N GLY A 165 -25.74 6.79 4.25
CA GLY A 165 -25.96 5.35 4.06
C GLY A 165 -24.77 4.47 4.45
N TYR A 166 -23.74 5.05 5.09
CA TYR A 166 -22.58 4.32 5.60
C TYR A 166 -22.30 4.72 7.05
N ILE A 167 -21.86 3.74 7.85
CA ILE A 167 -21.47 3.89 9.24
C ILE A 167 -19.94 3.70 9.34
N LEU A 168 -19.30 4.60 10.08
CA LEU A 168 -17.86 4.56 10.32
C LEU A 168 -17.51 3.49 11.34
N GLU A 169 -16.54 2.64 11.02
CA GLU A 169 -15.99 1.64 11.92
C GLU A 169 -14.53 1.94 12.26
N GLY A 170 -14.23 2.04 13.56
CA GLY A 170 -12.90 2.38 14.07
C GLY A 170 -12.84 3.80 14.66
N HIS A 171 -11.63 4.35 14.73
CA HIS A 171 -11.39 5.65 15.35
C HIS A 171 -11.73 6.78 14.38
N ALA A 172 -12.76 7.56 14.73
CA ALA A 172 -13.16 8.70 13.91
C ALA A 172 -12.14 9.84 13.93
N MET A 173 -11.30 9.94 14.96
CA MET A 173 -10.30 11.01 15.09
C MET A 173 -8.93 10.41 15.34
N LEU A 174 -7.96 10.78 14.52
CA LEU A 174 -6.57 10.36 14.62
C LEU A 174 -5.73 11.56 15.04
N THR A 175 -4.75 11.32 15.91
CA THR A 175 -3.78 12.31 16.36
C THR A 175 -2.40 11.93 15.85
N CYS A 176 -1.68 12.88 15.26
CA CYS A 176 -0.29 12.65 14.88
C CYS A 176 0.58 12.71 16.12
N ILE A 177 1.22 11.59 16.48
CA ILE A 177 2.03 11.44 17.70
C ILE A 177 3.49 11.21 17.36
N VAL A 178 4.37 11.42 18.34
CA VAL A 178 5.79 11.07 18.22
C VAL A 178 5.94 9.55 18.29
N SER A 179 6.53 8.95 17.27
CA SER A 179 6.88 7.52 17.25
C SER A 179 8.36 7.35 17.56
N PRO A 180 8.74 6.63 18.62
CA PRO A 180 10.14 6.30 18.88
C PRO A 180 10.79 5.64 17.66
N GLY A 181 11.98 6.10 17.26
CA GLY A 181 12.73 5.58 16.11
C GLY A 181 12.23 6.02 14.72
N ASN A 182 10.92 6.25 14.55
CA ASN A 182 10.29 6.50 13.25
C ASN A 182 9.79 7.96 13.05
N GLY A 183 10.12 8.86 13.98
CA GLY A 183 9.70 10.26 13.92
C GLY A 183 8.27 10.47 14.40
N ALA A 184 7.29 10.34 13.49
CA ALA A 184 5.88 10.63 13.76
C ALA A 184 4.95 9.55 13.21
N SER A 185 3.88 9.15 13.91
CA SER A 185 2.88 8.23 13.37
C SER A 185 1.49 8.59 13.82
N TRP A 186 0.48 8.18 13.06
CA TRP A 186 -0.90 8.23 13.54
C TRP A 186 -1.07 7.26 14.72
N ASP A 187 -1.80 7.69 15.74
CA ASP A 187 -2.11 6.90 16.94
C ASP A 187 -3.00 5.68 16.63
N PHE A 188 -3.83 5.77 15.60
CA PHE A 188 -4.70 4.70 15.11
C PHE A 188 -4.60 4.54 13.58
N PRO A 189 -4.88 3.33 13.05
CA PRO A 189 -5.01 3.14 11.60
C PRO A 189 -6.25 3.89 11.06
N ALA A 190 -6.28 4.07 9.73
CA ALA A 190 -7.46 4.64 9.07
C ALA A 190 -8.69 3.72 9.30
N PRO A 191 -9.87 4.30 9.63
CA PRO A 191 -11.11 3.55 9.79
C PRO A 191 -11.68 3.12 8.42
N PHE A 192 -12.79 2.39 8.42
CA PHE A 192 -13.49 2.03 7.18
C PHE A 192 -14.99 2.36 7.27
N CYS A 193 -15.62 2.58 6.12
CA CYS A 193 -17.05 2.86 6.02
C CYS A 193 -17.81 1.62 5.57
N ARG A 194 -18.70 1.11 6.42
CA ARG A 194 -19.58 -0.02 6.09
C ARG A 194 -20.98 0.48 5.74
N ALA A 195 -21.61 -0.09 4.72
CA ALA A 195 -22.98 0.24 4.36
C ALA A 195 -23.95 -0.01 5.54
N GLU A 196 -24.81 0.97 5.80
CA GLU A 196 -25.89 0.88 6.77
C GLU A 196 -26.95 -0.10 6.25
N GLY A 197 -27.19 -1.19 6.99
CA GLY A 197 -28.11 -2.25 6.56
C GLY A 197 -27.50 -3.36 5.69
N ALA A 198 -26.17 -3.53 5.68
CA ALA A 198 -25.52 -4.68 5.04
C ALA A 198 -26.10 -6.03 5.54
N CYS A 199 -26.20 -7.00 4.63
CA CYS A 199 -26.67 -8.36 4.95
C CYS A 199 -25.81 -8.99 6.07
N GLY A 200 -26.48 -9.49 7.11
CA GLY A 200 -25.82 -9.99 8.33
C GLY A 200 -26.61 -9.81 9.63
N GLY A 201 -27.88 -9.39 9.55
CA GLY A 201 -28.75 -9.28 10.73
C GLY A 201 -29.02 -10.63 11.40
N THR A 202 -29.11 -10.64 12.73
CA THR A 202 -29.59 -11.82 13.47
C THR A 202 -31.10 -11.91 13.35
N LEU A 203 -31.60 -12.95 12.66
CA LEU A 203 -33.03 -13.27 12.65
C LEU A 203 -33.45 -13.73 14.05
N ARG A 204 -34.23 -12.91 14.76
CA ARG A 204 -34.91 -13.32 16.00
C ARG A 204 -36.39 -13.48 15.73
N GLY A 205 -36.80 -14.71 15.40
CA GLY A 205 -38.17 -15.08 15.11
C GLY A 205 -38.28 -16.56 14.74
N THR A 206 -39.47 -17.15 14.84
CA THR A 206 -39.72 -18.56 14.46
C THR A 206 -39.87 -18.77 12.95
N SER A 207 -39.95 -17.69 12.15
CA SER A 207 -39.99 -17.73 10.69
C SER A 207 -39.48 -16.42 10.08
N GLY A 208 -38.94 -16.51 8.85
CA GLY A 208 -38.46 -15.37 8.08
C GLY A 208 -37.90 -15.83 6.74
N THR A 209 -37.88 -14.94 5.75
CA THR A 209 -37.28 -15.18 4.42
C THR A 209 -35.96 -14.44 4.32
N ILE A 210 -34.90 -15.18 3.99
CA ILE A 210 -33.59 -14.63 3.67
C ILE A 210 -33.53 -14.50 2.15
N SER A 211 -33.30 -13.30 1.66
CA SER A 211 -32.95 -13.06 0.26
C SER A 211 -31.48 -12.68 0.18
N SER A 212 -30.83 -13.04 -0.93
CA SER A 212 -29.57 -12.40 -1.30
C SER A 212 -29.79 -10.89 -1.45
N PRO A 213 -28.75 -10.07 -1.24
CA PRO A 213 -28.79 -8.71 -1.75
C PRO A 213 -29.00 -8.68 -3.28
#